data_AF-A0A966EGA0-F1
#
_entry.id   AF-A0A966EGA0-F1
#
_cell.length_a   1.000
_cell.length_b   1.000
_cell.length_c   1.000
_cell.angle_alpha   90.00
_cell.angle_beta   90.00
_cell.angle_gamma   90.00
#
_symmetry.space_group_name_H-M   'P 1'
#
loop_
_entity.id
_entity.type
_entity.pdbx_description
1 polymer ?
#
loop_
_entity_poly.entity_id
_entity_poly.type
_entity_poly.pdbx_seq_one_letter_code
_entity_poly.pdbx_strand_id
1 'polypeptide(L)' 'TSLEKHLHTHIVIGARGTGLLTMGNRRIVVEPMDVVYLQPLEVHQLHNETREPFGFLCIVDHERDRPMKP' A
#
# COMPACT_ATOMS: atom_id res chain seq x y z
N THR A 1 0.50 10.26 1.51
CA THR A 1 -0.23 9.30 0.64
C THR A 1 -1.72 9.44 0.91
N SER A 2 -2.53 9.31 -0.12
CA SER A 2 -4.00 9.47 -0.03
C SER A 2 -4.66 8.17 0.44
N LEU A 3 -5.84 8.27 1.06
CA LEU A 3 -6.73 7.12 1.28
C LEU A 3 -7.55 6.95 0.01
N GLU A 4 -7.36 5.84 -0.69
CA GLU A 4 -7.91 5.66 -2.03
C GLU A 4 -8.34 4.22 -2.32
N LYS A 5 -9.10 4.06 -3.41
CA LYS A 5 -9.44 2.77 -4.02
C LYS A 5 -9.46 2.90 -5.53
N HIS A 6 -9.19 1.80 -6.23
CA HIS A 6 -9.18 1.71 -7.70
C HIS A 6 -9.24 0.24 -8.12
N LEU A 7 -9.56 -0.02 -9.38
CA LEU A 7 -9.68 -1.39 -9.92
C LEU A 7 -8.33 -2.08 -10.08
N HIS A 8 -7.29 -1.37 -10.48
CA HIS A 8 -5.96 -1.98 -10.58
C HIS A 8 -5.43 -2.43 -9.21
N THR A 9 -4.69 -3.53 -9.22
CA THR A 9 -4.08 -4.14 -8.04
C THR A 9 -2.70 -3.56 -7.74
N HIS A 10 -2.23 -3.78 -6.52
CA HIS A 10 -0.83 -3.50 -6.16
C HIS A 10 -0.17 -4.75 -5.57
N ILE A 11 1.10 -4.93 -5.89
CA ILE A 11 2.00 -5.77 -5.11
C ILE A 11 2.99 -4.84 -4.42
N VAL A 12 2.87 -4.74 -3.10
CA VAL A 12 3.74 -3.93 -2.25
C VAL A 12 4.77 -4.85 -1.60
N ILE A 13 6.06 -4.50 -1.71
CA ILE A 13 7.15 -5.22 -1.06
C ILE A 13 7.90 -4.24 -0.16
N GLY A 14 7.93 -4.49 1.15
CA GLY A 14 8.70 -3.67 2.09
C GLY A 14 10.19 -3.73 1.77
N ALA A 15 10.88 -2.60 1.80
CA ALA A 15 12.29 -2.51 1.42
C ALA A 15 13.17 -1.81 2.45
N ARG A 16 12.61 -0.92 3.28
CA ARG A 16 13.35 -0.20 4.33
C ARG A 16 12.41 0.22 5.45
N GLY A 17 12.87 0.07 6.70
CA GLY A 17 12.12 0.47 7.88
C GLY A 17 10.77 -0.25 7.97
N THR A 18 9.88 0.31 8.78
CA THR A 18 8.55 -0.26 9.04
C THR A 18 7.45 0.67 8.55
N GLY A 19 6.53 0.13 7.77
CA GLY A 19 5.33 0.83 7.30
C GLY A 19 4.07 0.34 7.99
N LEU A 20 3.03 1.16 7.97
CA LEU A 20 1.69 0.77 8.38
C LEU A 20 0.75 0.86 7.19
N LEU A 21 0.22 -0.28 6.78
CA LEU A 21 -0.79 -0.37 5.74
C LEU A 21 -2.18 -0.43 6.37
N THR A 22 -3.02 0.54 6.04
CA THR A 22 -4.47 0.43 6.23
C THR A 22 -5.06 -0.23 5.00
N MET A 23 -5.88 -1.25 5.19
CA MET A 23 -6.51 -2.05 4.12
C MET A 23 -7.89 -2.49 4.59
N GLY A 24 -8.94 -1.84 4.06
CA GLY A 24 -10.30 -1.95 4.59
C GLY A 24 -10.36 -1.51 6.07
N ASN A 25 -10.74 -2.43 6.96
CA ASN A 25 -10.78 -2.21 8.41
C ASN A 25 -9.54 -2.74 9.15
N ARG A 26 -8.51 -3.18 8.43
CA ARG A 26 -7.29 -3.76 8.99
C ARG A 26 -6.16 -2.73 8.96
N ARG A 27 -5.33 -2.76 9.99
CA ARG A 27 -4.03 -2.08 10.03
C ARG A 27 -2.96 -3.15 10.16
N ILE A 28 -2.05 -3.20 9.21
CA ILE A 28 -1.04 -4.25 9.07
C ILE A 28 0.32 -3.57 9.06
N VAL A 29 1.22 -4.06 9.90
CA VAL A 29 2.62 -3.65 9.89
C VAL A 29 3.31 -4.32 8.71
N VAL A 30 4.06 -3.56 7.92
CA VAL A 30 4.83 -4.04 6.77
C VAL A 30 6.32 -3.85 7.08
N GLU A 31 7.04 -4.95 7.19
CA GLU A 31 8.48 -4.98 7.41
C GLU A 31 9.24 -5.21 6.09
N PRO A 32 10.57 -5.05 6.06
CA PRO A 32 11.35 -5.38 4.88
C PRO A 32 11.14 -6.84 4.47
N MET A 33 10.98 -7.06 3.17
CA MET A 33 10.66 -8.36 2.52
C MET A 33 9.25 -8.91 2.76
N ASP A 34 8.39 -8.24 3.52
CA ASP A 34 6.97 -8.57 3.51
C ASP A 34 6.35 -8.25 2.16
N VAL A 35 5.48 -9.13 1.69
CA VAL A 35 4.74 -8.97 0.42
C VAL A 35 3.26 -8.82 0.72
N VAL A 36 2.67 -7.73 0.23
CA VAL A 36 1.24 -7.46 0.36
C VAL A 36 0.60 -7.35 -1.02
N TYR A 37 -0.48 -8.10 -1.21
CA TYR A 37 -1.38 -7.97 -2.35
C TYR A 37 -2.58 -7.09 -1.95
N LEU A 38 -2.78 -5.99 -2.67
CA LEU A 38 -3.98 -5.17 -2.57
C LEU A 38 -4.93 -5.53 -3.71
N GLN A 39 -6.08 -6.09 -3.35
CA GLN A 39 -7.09 -6.51 -4.31
C GLN A 39 -7.86 -5.31 -4.90
N PRO A 40 -8.54 -5.47 -6.05
CA PRO A 40 -9.33 -4.41 -6.67
C PRO A 40 -10.33 -3.79 -5.69
N LEU A 41 -10.42 -2.46 -5.73
CA LEU A 41 -11.35 -1.63 -4.95
C LEU A 41 -11.22 -1.71 -3.43
N GLU A 42 -10.21 -2.42 -2.91
CA GLU A 42 -9.91 -2.39 -1.49
C GLU A 42 -9.41 -0.99 -1.11
N VAL A 43 -10.05 -0.36 -0.12
CA VAL A 43 -9.62 0.95 0.36
C VAL A 43 -8.29 0.78 1.08
N HIS A 44 -7.27 1.52 0.66
CA HIS A 44 -5.94 1.37 1.22
C HIS A 44 -5.18 2.69 1.39
N GLN A 45 -4.21 2.67 2.31
CA GLN A 45 -3.28 3.76 2.54
C GLN A 45 -2.01 3.24 3.24
N LEU A 46 -0.84 3.63 2.73
CA LEU A 46 0.46 3.35 3.37
C LEU A 46 0.92 4.57 4.18
N HIS A 47 1.30 4.36 5.43
CA HIS A 47 1.81 5.39 6.34
C HIS A 47 3.16 5.00 6.92
N ASN A 48 3.95 6.01 7.26
CA ASN A 48 5.12 5.86 8.13
C ASN A 48 4.83 6.57 9.45
N GLU A 49 4.69 5.80 10.53
CA GLU A 49 4.47 6.34 11.89
C GLU A 49 5.78 6.37 12.70
N THR A 50 6.92 6.06 12.09
CA THR A 50 8.22 5.98 12.76
C THR A 50 9.15 7.13 12.33
N ARG A 51 10.32 7.21 12.97
CA ARG A 51 11.39 8.17 12.58
C ARG A 51 12.25 7.67 11.43
N GLU A 52 12.35 6.35 11.24
CA GLU A 52 13.07 5.78 10.11
C GLU A 52 12.22 5.91 8.84
N PRO A 53 12.79 6.27 7.68
CA PRO A 53 12.02 6.26 6.43
C PRO A 53 11.51 4.86 6.08
N PHE A 54 10.20 4.75 5.91
CA PHE A 54 9.59 3.58 5.28
C PHE A 54 9.75 3.64 3.77
N GLY A 55 10.42 2.64 3.20
CA GLY A 55 10.60 2.46 1.76
C GLY A 55 10.01 1.13 1.31
N PHE A 56 9.41 1.12 0.12
CA PHE A 56 8.78 -0.07 -0.47
C PHE A 56 8.86 -0.02 -2.00
N LEU A 57 8.80 -1.20 -2.61
CA LEU A 57 8.53 -1.37 -4.03
C LEU A 57 7.02 -1.48 -4.21
N CYS A 58 6.50 -0.82 -5.26
CA CYS A 58 5.09 -0.87 -5.61
C CYS A 58 4.95 -1.25 -7.07
N ILE A 59 4.42 -2.43 -7.33
CA ILE A 59 4.25 -2.97 -8.68
C ILE A 59 2.77 -2.84 -9.05
N VAL A 60 2.52 -2.16 -10.17
CA VAL A 60 1.20 -1.90 -10.74
C VAL A 60 1.26 -2.05 -12.25
N ASP A 61 0.10 -2.22 -12.88
CA ASP A 61 -0.01 -2.24 -14.33
C ASP A 61 0.35 -0.88 -14.94
N HIS A 62 0.99 -0.89 -16.11
CA HIS A 62 1.34 0.33 -16.83
C HIS A 62 0.08 1.09 -17.26
N GLU A 63 -0.85 0.40 -17.90
CA GLU A 63 -2.18 0.88 -18.23
C GLU A 63 -3.13 0.57 -17.08
N ARG A 64 -3.68 1.60 -16.43
CA ARG A 64 -4.55 1.45 -15.26
C ARG A 64 -5.54 2.59 -15.09
N ASP A 65 -6.58 2.34 -14.30
CA ASP A 65 -7.59 3.33 -13.95
C ASP A 65 -7.05 4.39 -12.97
N ARG A 66 -7.79 5.51 -12.84
CA ARG A 66 -7.46 6.57 -11.90
C ARG A 66 -8.00 6.24 -10.50
N PRO A 67 -7.30 6.66 -9.43
CA PRO A 67 -7.83 6.55 -8.08
C PRO A 67 -9.19 7.21 -7.89
N MET A 68 -10.02 6.57 -7.07
CA MET A 68 -11.35 7.02 -6.66
C MET A 68 -11.34 7.41 -5.19
N LYS A 69 -12.28 8.27 -4.78
CA LYS A 69 -12.55 8.49 -3.36
C LYS A 69 -13.05 7.17 -2.73
N PRO A 70 -12.64 6.86 -1.48
CA PRO A 70 -13.09 5.69 -0.74
C PRO A 70 -14.62 5.55 -0.68
#